data_AF-G4ZEP0-F1
#
_entry.id   AF-G4ZEP0-F1
#
_cell.length_a   1.000
_cell.length_b   1.000
_cell.length_c   1.000
_cell.angle_alpha   90.00
_cell.angle_beta   90.00
_cell.angle_gamma   90.00
#
_symmetry.space_group_name_H-M   'P 1'
#
loop_
_entity.id
_entity.type
_entity.pdbx_description
1 polymer ?
#
loop_
_entity_poly.entity_id
_entity_poly.type
_entity_poly.pdbx_seq_one_letter_code
_entity_poly.pdbx_strand_id
1 'polypeptide(L)'
;CEGYCNDEDSPVCGTNGVTYRNFCVYMNAACRDKTLSLKSTDACEGYVPESKSSPSLFGTVTSTSTSEYSCDNTCTNNRLQVCASDDVTYTNPCQFNAARCK
;
A
#
# COMPACT_ATOMS: atom_id res chain seq x y z
N CYS A 1 -22.61 -20.01 17.20
CA CYS A 1 -21.75 -19.02 16.52
C CYS A 1 -20.37 -19.63 16.33
N GLU A 2 -20.27 -20.66 15.48
CA GLU A 2 -19.07 -21.49 15.29
C GLU A 2 -19.31 -22.43 14.11
N GLY A 3 -19.46 -21.85 12.92
CA GLY A 3 -19.52 -22.60 11.67
C GLY A 3 -18.11 -22.87 11.13
N TYR A 4 -17.92 -24.05 10.54
CA TYR A 4 -16.72 -24.31 9.74
C TYR A 4 -16.70 -23.39 8.51
N CYS A 5 -15.55 -22.78 8.25
CA CYS A 5 -15.33 -21.92 7.11
C CYS A 5 -14.21 -22.51 6.24
N ASN A 6 -14.42 -22.54 4.94
CA ASN A 6 -13.39 -22.91 3.97
C ASN A 6 -12.27 -21.86 3.92
N ASP A 7 -11.13 -22.24 3.35
CA ASP A 7 -9.95 -21.39 3.10
C ASP A 7 -10.06 -20.51 1.85
N GLU A 8 -11.27 -20.13 1.48
CA GLU A 8 -11.49 -19.16 0.41
C GLU A 8 -11.15 -17.74 0.90
N ASP A 9 -10.33 -17.02 0.13
CA ASP A 9 -9.96 -15.62 0.35
C ASP A 9 -10.86 -14.69 -0.50
N SER A 10 -12.01 -14.33 0.08
CA SER A 10 -13.03 -13.45 -0.51
C SER A 10 -13.38 -12.35 0.50
N PRO A 11 -12.48 -11.37 0.74
CA PRO A 11 -12.53 -10.51 1.92
C PRO A 11 -13.73 -9.56 1.92
N VAL A 12 -14.28 -9.32 3.11
CA VAL A 12 -15.45 -8.43 3.33
C VAL A 12 -15.18 -7.45 4.46
N CYS A 13 -15.81 -6.27 4.42
CA CYS A 13 -15.65 -5.21 5.40
C CYS A 13 -16.84 -5.12 6.36
N GLY A 14 -16.59 -5.19 7.67
CA GLY A 14 -17.59 -4.93 8.70
C GLY A 14 -17.77 -3.44 8.99
N THR A 15 -18.91 -3.08 9.61
CA THR A 15 -19.16 -1.71 10.10
C THR A 15 -18.18 -1.27 11.19
N ASN A 16 -17.51 -2.23 11.85
CA ASN A 16 -16.44 -1.99 12.81
C ASN A 16 -15.08 -1.68 12.15
N GLY A 17 -15.00 -1.60 10.82
CA GLY A 17 -13.76 -1.33 10.08
C GLY A 17 -12.80 -2.52 10.00
N VAL A 18 -13.23 -3.72 10.43
CA VAL A 18 -12.43 -4.94 10.35
C VAL A 18 -12.70 -5.64 9.02
N THR A 19 -11.62 -6.03 8.33
CA THR A 19 -11.70 -6.92 7.17
C THR A 19 -11.71 -8.37 7.63
N TYR A 20 -12.72 -9.12 7.23
CA TYR A 20 -12.82 -10.55 7.46
C TYR A 20 -12.41 -11.28 6.19
N ARG A 21 -11.56 -12.31 6.30
CA ARG A 21 -11.00 -13.02 5.12
C ARG A 21 -12.05 -13.58 4.17
N ASN A 22 -13.24 -13.90 4.69
CA ASN A 22 -14.41 -14.26 3.90
C ASN A 22 -15.72 -14.02 4.67
N PHE A 23 -16.82 -14.13 3.93
CA PHE A 23 -18.17 -13.96 4.47
C PHE A 23 -18.51 -14.93 5.60
N CYS A 24 -18.01 -16.17 5.56
CA CYS A 24 -18.25 -17.14 6.63
C CYS A 24 -17.61 -16.69 7.95
N VAL A 25 -16.37 -16.21 7.91
CA VAL A 25 -15.68 -15.67 9.09
C VAL A 25 -16.39 -14.42 9.63
N TYR A 26 -16.87 -13.54 8.75
CA TYR A 26 -17.72 -12.41 9.13
C TYR A 26 -19.00 -12.87 9.83
N MET A 27 -19.71 -13.87 9.30
CA MET A 27 -20.94 -14.39 9.90
C MET A 27 -20.71 -14.98 11.29
N ASN A 28 -19.58 -15.65 11.50
CA ASN A 28 -19.20 -16.14 12.83
C ASN A 28 -18.98 -14.98 13.82
N ALA A 29 -18.34 -13.89 13.37
CA ALA A 29 -18.16 -12.68 14.17
C ALA A 29 -19.50 -11.98 14.46
N ALA A 30 -20.34 -11.76 13.45
CA ALA A 30 -21.65 -11.11 13.59
C ALA A 30 -22.64 -11.93 14.42
N CYS A 31 -22.44 -13.24 14.48
CA CYS A 31 -23.20 -14.09 15.38
C CYS A 31 -22.90 -13.76 16.86
N ARG A 32 -21.63 -13.45 17.19
CA ARG A 32 -21.15 -13.10 18.54
C ARG A 32 -21.40 -11.63 18.88
N ASP A 33 -21.27 -10.74 17.90
CA ASP A 33 -21.53 -9.31 18.02
C ASP A 33 -22.74 -8.90 17.19
N LYS A 34 -23.88 -8.68 17.85
CA LYS A 34 -25.14 -8.29 17.20
C LYS A 34 -25.14 -6.86 16.65
N THR A 35 -24.15 -6.04 17.00
CA THR A 35 -24.00 -4.68 16.47
C THR A 35 -23.21 -4.65 15.16
N LEU A 36 -22.50 -5.74 14.86
CA LEU A 36 -21.73 -5.89 13.64
C LEU A 36 -22.66 -6.10 12.44
N SER A 37 -22.51 -5.22 11.44
CA SER A 37 -23.20 -5.29 10.15
C SER A 37 -22.18 -5.27 9.02
N LEU A 38 -22.60 -5.70 7.83
CA LEU A 38 -21.75 -5.71 6.64
C LEU A 38 -21.70 -4.28 6.09
N LYS A 39 -20.49 -3.71 5.97
CA LYS A 39 -20.26 -2.40 5.38
C LYS A 39 -20.01 -2.49 3.87
N SER A 40 -19.21 -3.46 3.43
CA SER A 40 -18.90 -3.70 2.02
C SER A 40 -18.67 -5.19 1.76
N THR A 41 -18.98 -5.64 0.53
CA THR A 41 -18.66 -6.98 0.02
C THR A 41 -17.19 -7.13 -0.41
N ASP A 42 -16.43 -6.05 -0.33
CA ASP A 42 -14.97 -6.02 -0.53
C ASP A 42 -14.26 -5.78 0.81
N ALA A 43 -12.93 -5.90 0.81
CA ALA A 43 -12.09 -5.56 1.95
C ALA A 43 -12.27 -4.09 2.39
N CYS A 44 -11.97 -3.79 3.66
CA CYS A 44 -11.98 -2.40 4.12
C CYS A 44 -10.90 -1.58 3.42
N GLU A 45 -11.12 -0.27 3.33
CA GLU A 45 -10.15 0.67 2.78
C GLU A 45 -8.80 0.54 3.50
N GLY A 46 -7.71 0.43 2.73
CA GLY A 46 -6.36 0.23 3.27
C GLY A 46 -6.01 -1.21 3.65
N TYR A 47 -6.87 -2.20 3.41
CA TYR A 47 -6.52 -3.61 3.59
C TYR A 47 -5.45 -4.05 2.59
N VAL A 48 -4.30 -4.45 3.11
CA VAL A 48 -3.18 -5.03 2.34
C VAL A 48 -3.05 -6.50 2.73
N PRO A 49 -3.35 -7.47 1.85
CA PRO A 49 -3.18 -8.88 2.18
C PRO A 49 -1.68 -9.20 2.35
N GLU A 50 -1.35 -9.86 3.46
CA GLU A 50 0.03 -10.14 3.89
C GLU A 50 0.83 -10.95 2.85
N SER A 51 0.14 -11.71 2.00
CA SER A 51 0.68 -12.52 0.90
C SER A 51 0.90 -11.78 -0.43
N LYS A 52 0.67 -10.46 -0.47
CA LYS A 52 1.08 -9.56 -1.58
C LYS A 52 2.20 -8.61 -1.18
N SER A 53 2.86 -8.85 -0.05
CA SER A 53 4.20 -8.32 0.21
C SER A 53 5.24 -9.11 -0.59
N SER A 54 5.10 -9.13 -1.93
CA SER A 54 6.34 -8.97 -2.68
C SER A 54 6.83 -7.59 -2.26
N PRO A 55 8.04 -7.42 -1.69
CA PRO A 55 8.68 -6.13 -1.73
C PRO A 55 8.91 -5.82 -3.21
N SER A 56 7.86 -5.32 -3.87
CA SER A 56 7.99 -4.57 -5.09
C SER A 56 8.68 -3.30 -4.65
N LEU A 57 10.01 -3.37 -4.66
CA LEU A 57 10.85 -2.22 -4.89
C LEU A 57 10.16 -1.44 -6.03
N PHE A 58 9.66 -0.24 -5.71
CA PHE A 58 8.95 0.73 -6.57
C PHE A 58 7.39 0.70 -6.63
N GLY A 59 6.79 1.78 -6.07
CA GLY A 59 5.50 2.39 -6.45
C GLY A 59 4.29 1.95 -5.60
N THR A 60 3.49 2.81 -4.96
CA THR A 60 3.08 4.19 -5.27
C THR A 60 2.91 5.02 -3.99
N VAL A 61 3.53 6.21 -3.97
CA VAL A 61 3.20 7.29 -3.06
C VAL A 61 1.79 7.77 -3.39
N THR A 62 0.82 7.47 -2.53
CA THR A 62 -0.50 8.11 -2.60
C THR A 62 -0.35 9.52 -2.07
N SER A 63 -0.27 10.46 -3.02
CA SER A 63 -0.29 11.89 -2.84
C SER A 63 -1.39 12.32 -1.85
N THR A 64 -0.99 12.58 -0.61
CA THR A 64 -1.73 13.42 0.33
C THR A 64 -0.92 14.70 0.49
N SER A 65 -1.26 15.66 -0.35
CA SER A 65 -1.17 17.12 -0.17
C SER A 65 -0.28 17.67 0.95
N THR A 66 1.03 17.70 0.75
CA THR A 66 1.87 18.89 0.97
C THR A 66 3.11 18.76 0.10
N SER A 67 3.51 19.86 -0.52
CA SER A 67 4.77 20.01 -1.22
C SER A 67 5.96 19.79 -0.30
N GLU A 68 6.41 18.55 -0.16
CA GLU A 68 7.75 18.26 0.33
C GLU A 68 8.54 17.61 -0.81
N TYR A 69 8.80 18.42 -1.85
CA TYR A 69 10.04 18.26 -2.61
C TYR A 69 11.20 18.61 -1.67
N SER A 70 11.46 17.71 -0.72
CA SER A 70 12.59 17.81 0.18
C SER A 70 13.80 17.39 -0.62
N CYS A 71 14.55 18.39 -1.05
CA CYS A 71 15.78 18.27 -1.80
C CYS A 71 16.88 17.74 -0.88
N ASP A 72 16.78 16.45 -0.53
CA ASP A 72 17.88 15.76 0.13
C ASP A 72 18.99 15.54 -0.90
N ASN A 73 20.10 16.25 -0.68
CA ASN A 73 21.29 16.19 -1.54
C ASN A 73 22.28 15.12 -1.06
N THR A 74 21.87 14.23 -0.15
CA THR A 74 22.75 13.21 0.43
C THR A 74 22.81 12.00 -0.51
N CYS A 75 23.57 12.14 -1.60
CA CYS A 75 23.70 11.07 -2.57
C CYS A 75 24.86 10.13 -2.26
N THR A 76 24.58 8.82 -2.28
CA THR A 76 25.63 7.78 -2.31
C THR A 76 26.29 7.74 -3.69
N ASN A 77 27.57 7.35 -3.76
CA ASN A 77 28.33 7.22 -5.01
C ASN A 77 28.01 5.93 -5.80
N ASN A 78 26.74 5.59 -5.94
CA ASN A 78 26.32 4.53 -6.84
C ASN A 78 26.53 5.01 -8.29
N ARG A 79 27.00 4.15 -9.20
CA ARG A 79 27.24 4.49 -10.62
C ARG A 79 26.13 3.94 -11.50
N LEU A 80 24.93 4.50 -11.33
CA LEU A 80 23.73 4.15 -12.08
C LEU A 80 23.39 5.32 -13.01
N GLN A 81 24.23 5.53 -14.01
CA GLN A 81 24.20 6.76 -14.80
C GLN A 81 22.83 7.03 -15.45
N VAL A 82 22.45 8.31 -15.52
CA VAL A 82 21.22 8.77 -16.15
C VAL A 82 21.57 9.80 -17.21
N CYS A 83 21.18 9.56 -18.46
CA CYS A 83 21.19 10.57 -19.51
C CYS A 83 19.92 11.41 -19.39
N ALA A 84 20.07 12.71 -19.18
CA ALA A 84 18.95 13.62 -19.05
C ALA A 84 18.72 14.41 -20.34
N SER A 85 17.54 15.04 -20.42
CA SER A 85 17.12 15.79 -21.62
C SER A 85 17.87 17.13 -21.81
N ASP A 86 18.65 17.54 -20.82
CA ASP A 86 19.55 18.70 -20.83
C ASP A 86 20.95 18.35 -21.36
N ASP A 87 21.10 17.17 -22.00
CA ASP A 87 22.37 16.59 -22.47
C ASP A 87 23.41 16.38 -21.35
N VAL A 88 22.99 16.43 -20.07
CA VAL A 88 23.84 16.15 -18.92
C VAL A 88 23.70 14.68 -18.52
N THR A 89 24.84 14.02 -18.28
CA THR A 89 24.88 12.67 -17.72
C THR A 89 25.14 12.73 -16.22
N TYR A 90 24.20 12.24 -15.43
CA TYR A 90 24.29 12.20 -13.98
C TYR A 90 24.84 10.85 -13.51
N THR A 91 25.71 10.83 -12.50
CA THR A 91 26.35 9.60 -11.99
C THR A 91 25.34 8.59 -11.45
N ASN A 92 24.25 9.08 -10.86
CA ASN A 92 23.13 8.27 -10.39
C ASN A 92 21.81 9.03 -10.34
N PRO A 93 20.67 8.33 -10.16
CA PRO A 93 19.36 8.95 -10.09
C PRO A 93 19.20 9.93 -8.92
N CYS A 94 19.93 9.75 -7.82
CA CYS A 94 19.93 10.70 -6.71
C CYS A 94 20.50 12.05 -7.17
N GLN A 95 21.67 12.05 -7.82
CA GLN A 95 22.27 13.27 -8.37
C GLN A 95 21.38 13.92 -9.44
N PHE A 96 20.72 13.12 -10.28
CA PHE A 96 19.75 13.63 -11.24
C PHE A 96 18.56 14.32 -10.54
N ASN A 97 17.97 13.70 -9.52
CA ASN A 97 16.84 14.28 -8.80
C ASN A 97 17.24 15.51 -7.96
N ALA A 98 18.42 15.47 -7.34
CA ALA A 98 19.00 16.59 -6.61
C ALA A 98 19.30 17.80 -7.52
N ALA A 99 19.67 17.57 -8.78
CA ALA A 99 19.91 18.65 -9.74
C ALA A 99 18.63 19.39 -10.15
N ARG A 100 17.46 18.75 -10.05
CA ARG A 100 16.15 19.36 -10.37
C ARG A 100 15.64 20.33 -9.29
N CYS A 101 16.34 20.38 -8.15
CA CYS A 101 16.03 21.22 -7.01
C CYS A 101 16.71 22.60 -7.05
N LYS A 102 17.24 23.00 -8.22
CA LYS A 102 17.98 24.24 -8.42
C LYS A 102 17.27 25.17 -9.40
#